data_AF-A0A3L6FK76-F1
#
_entry.id   AF-A0A3L6FK76-F1
#
_cell.length_a   1.000
_cell.length_b   1.000
_cell.length_c   1.000
_cell.angle_alpha   90.00
_cell.angle_beta   90.00
_cell.angle_gamma   90.00
#
_symmetry.space_group_name_H-M   'P 1'
#
loop_
_entity.id
_entity.type
_entity.pdbx_description
1 polymer ?
#
loop_
_entity_poly.entity_id
_entity_poly.type
_entity_poly.pdbx_seq_one_letter_code
_entity_poly.pdbx_strand_id
1 'polypeptide(L)'
;MARDLPHLPVTKRKILQFKFLIPFVLVLSVSVIAVTQYFQSISYLLRPLWDTPPKPFTRIPHYYAPNISMAQLCQLHGWDILPAPRRVFDAVLFSNELDILEIRYHELLPHVDRFVILEANSTFTGIPKSLSFYENFSRFGFAGSKIVYDMLSIGELDTGSRRQPFHVEAYHRRSLNMLIRRSGIAAGDILIMADADEIPTPETVQLLKWCDGIPPVMHLGMKNYMYSFEFPVDDNSWRATAHVYNEHTSYRHSRQSNFILADAGWHCSFCFREIKEFVFKMKAYSHADRVKQKSFLNPDRIQKIICNGDDLFDMLPEEYTFADLFKKMGPIPKSGSAVHLPSHLIKNADKFRFLLPAVGLSAPEFTASNVQGSTDARQSSLPDLVASLSKAVSSLPYVPDDGNCMHDSRRRNLANDPSKLRFDRADASKRIRHYRGAEYRPYMIAWPTIDVT
;
A
#
# COMPACT_ATOMS: atom_id res chain seq x y z
N MET A 1 -7.14 -99.68 -4.87
CA MET A 1 -7.01 -98.67 -3.79
C MET A 1 -6.19 -97.51 -4.34
N ALA A 2 -6.86 -96.56 -5.01
CA ALA A 2 -6.26 -95.29 -5.40
C ALA A 2 -6.31 -94.35 -4.18
N ARG A 3 -5.18 -93.76 -3.79
CA ARG A 3 -5.14 -92.69 -2.79
C ARG A 3 -5.29 -91.37 -3.53
N ASP A 4 -6.47 -90.77 -3.44
CA ASP A 4 -6.72 -89.41 -3.89
C ASP A 4 -5.92 -88.42 -3.02
N LEU A 5 -5.03 -87.68 -3.67
CA LEU A 5 -4.39 -86.48 -3.10
C LEU A 5 -5.40 -85.32 -3.18
N PRO A 6 -5.67 -84.58 -2.10
CA PRO A 6 -6.56 -83.44 -2.16
C PRO A 6 -5.86 -82.28 -2.89
N HIS A 7 -6.41 -81.88 -4.03
CA HIS A 7 -6.07 -80.62 -4.68
C HIS A 7 -6.44 -79.45 -3.77
N LEU A 8 -5.44 -78.70 -3.30
CA LEU A 8 -5.63 -77.41 -2.64
C LEU A 8 -6.38 -76.45 -3.59
N PRO A 9 -7.46 -75.79 -3.16
CA PRO A 9 -8.12 -74.79 -3.98
C PRO A 9 -7.19 -73.58 -4.12
N VAL A 10 -6.71 -73.33 -5.34
CA VAL A 10 -6.01 -72.09 -5.70
C VAL A 10 -6.98 -70.94 -5.44
N THR A 11 -6.77 -70.23 -4.34
CA THR A 11 -7.50 -69.00 -4.04
C THR A 11 -7.16 -68.01 -5.14
N LYS A 12 -8.14 -67.69 -6.00
CA LYS A 12 -8.06 -66.53 -6.89
C LYS A 12 -7.89 -65.31 -6.00
N ARG A 13 -6.63 -64.92 -5.74
CA ARG A 13 -6.29 -63.64 -5.10
C ARG A 13 -7.03 -62.58 -5.92
N LYS A 14 -8.00 -61.91 -5.30
CA LYS A 14 -8.80 -60.87 -5.97
C LYS A 14 -7.83 -59.84 -6.55
N ILE A 15 -7.61 -59.87 -7.87
CA ILE A 15 -6.90 -58.82 -8.62
C ILE A 15 -7.85 -57.61 -8.74
N LEU A 16 -8.37 -57.18 -7.59
CA LEU A 16 -9.34 -56.10 -7.43
C LEU A 16 -8.77 -55.08 -6.45
N GLN A 17 -7.48 -54.73 -6.59
CA GLN A 17 -6.87 -53.67 -5.78
C GLN A 17 -5.83 -52.82 -6.53
N PHE A 18 -5.24 -53.28 -7.64
CA PHE A 18 -4.26 -52.49 -8.40
C PHE A 18 -4.87 -51.52 -9.44
N LYS A 19 -6.03 -51.85 -10.03
CA LYS A 19 -6.67 -50.99 -11.05
C LYS A 19 -7.16 -49.65 -10.49
N PHE A 20 -7.47 -49.59 -9.20
CA PHE A 20 -7.89 -48.36 -8.53
C PHE A 20 -6.74 -47.65 -7.80
N LEU A 21 -5.61 -48.35 -7.55
CA LEU A 21 -4.46 -47.76 -6.87
C LEU A 21 -3.77 -46.70 -7.73
N ILE A 22 -3.56 -46.95 -9.02
CA ILE A 22 -2.93 -45.99 -9.94
C ILE A 22 -3.76 -44.71 -10.08
N PRO A 23 -5.07 -44.74 -10.41
CA PRO A 23 -5.87 -43.53 -10.48
C PRO A 23 -6.00 -42.84 -9.12
N PHE A 24 -6.06 -43.59 -8.01
CA PHE A 24 -6.07 -43.00 -6.66
C PHE A 24 -4.76 -42.25 -6.36
N VAL A 25 -3.60 -42.85 -6.65
CA VAL A 25 -2.29 -42.19 -6.48
C VAL A 25 -2.16 -40.98 -7.40
N LEU A 26 -2.64 -41.04 -8.64
CA LEU A 26 -2.65 -39.91 -9.56
C LEU A 26 -3.55 -38.78 -9.04
N VAL A 27 -4.78 -39.08 -8.63
CA VAL A 27 -5.71 -38.09 -8.05
C VAL A 27 -5.13 -37.49 -6.78
N LEU A 28 -4.54 -38.31 -5.90
CA LEU A 28 -3.90 -37.84 -4.67
C LEU A 28 -2.70 -36.94 -4.98
N SER A 29 -1.86 -37.32 -5.94
CA SER A 29 -0.69 -36.53 -6.36
C SER A 29 -1.12 -35.19 -6.95
N VAL A 30 -2.10 -35.19 -7.85
CA VAL A 30 -2.69 -33.97 -8.43
C VAL A 30 -3.32 -33.11 -7.33
N SER A 31 -4.03 -33.71 -6.38
CA SER A 31 -4.64 -33.00 -5.25
C SER A 31 -3.58 -32.38 -4.34
N VAL A 32 -2.49 -33.08 -4.02
CA VAL A 32 -1.37 -32.53 -3.24
C VAL A 32 -0.70 -31.38 -3.98
N ILE A 33 -0.48 -31.51 -5.30
CA ILE A 33 0.08 -30.42 -6.12
C ILE A 33 -0.88 -29.22 -6.14
N ALA A 34 -2.18 -29.45 -6.36
CA ALA A 34 -3.18 -28.38 -6.34
C ALA A 34 -3.25 -27.70 -4.97
N VAL A 35 -3.32 -28.46 -3.88
CA VAL A 35 -3.36 -27.90 -2.52
C VAL A 35 -2.09 -27.11 -2.21
N THR A 36 -0.91 -27.59 -2.61
CA THR A 36 0.35 -26.87 -2.36
C THR A 36 0.47 -25.60 -3.22
N GLN A 37 0.04 -25.62 -4.47
CA GLN A 37 0.06 -24.45 -5.36
C GLN A 37 -0.97 -23.39 -4.98
N TYR A 38 -2.17 -23.82 -4.58
CA TYR A 38 -3.29 -22.94 -4.24
C TYR A 38 -3.50 -22.80 -2.73
N PHE A 39 -2.54 -23.23 -1.90
CA PHE A 39 -2.65 -23.27 -0.44
C PHE A 39 -3.11 -21.93 0.13
N GLN A 40 -2.47 -20.84 -0.29
CA GLN A 40 -2.81 -19.50 0.18
C GLN A 40 -4.24 -19.10 -0.21
N SER A 41 -4.64 -19.33 -1.46
CA SER A 41 -5.98 -19.00 -1.94
C SER A 41 -7.06 -19.83 -1.22
N ILE A 42 -6.81 -21.12 -1.02
CA ILE A 42 -7.69 -22.01 -0.24
C ILE A 42 -7.75 -21.54 1.21
N SER A 43 -6.61 -21.20 1.80
CA SER A 43 -6.51 -20.71 3.18
C SER A 43 -7.31 -19.43 3.37
N TYR A 44 -7.25 -18.48 2.42
CA TYR A 44 -7.97 -17.22 2.47
C TYR A 44 -9.47 -17.41 2.24
N LEU A 45 -9.85 -18.24 1.27
CA LEU A 45 -11.25 -18.60 1.01
C LEU A 45 -11.91 -19.25 2.25
N LEU A 46 -11.18 -20.12 2.94
CA LEU A 46 -11.67 -20.84 4.11
C LEU A 46 -11.37 -20.13 5.43
N ARG A 47 -10.69 -18.98 5.41
CA ARG A 47 -10.33 -18.20 6.61
C ARG A 47 -11.50 -17.95 7.55
N PRO A 48 -12.72 -17.62 7.05
CA PRO A 48 -13.89 -17.45 7.91
C PRO A 48 -14.30 -18.68 8.74
N LEU A 49 -13.79 -19.88 8.43
CA LEU A 49 -14.08 -21.11 9.16
C LEU A 49 -13.12 -21.38 10.32
N TRP A 50 -11.88 -20.87 10.26
CA TRP A 50 -10.82 -21.27 11.19
C TRP A 50 -10.10 -20.11 11.86
N ASP A 51 -10.20 -18.88 11.35
CA ASP A 51 -9.60 -17.69 11.93
C ASP A 51 -10.66 -16.78 12.57
N THR A 52 -10.24 -15.93 13.50
CA THR A 52 -11.12 -14.99 14.21
C THR A 52 -10.60 -13.56 14.10
N PRO A 53 -11.49 -12.56 13.98
CA PRO A 53 -11.05 -11.19 13.85
C PRO A 53 -10.26 -10.75 15.09
N PRO A 54 -9.23 -9.89 14.92
CA PRO A 54 -8.50 -9.35 16.05
C PRO A 54 -9.44 -8.51 16.93
N LYS A 55 -9.07 -8.33 18.20
CA LYS A 55 -9.83 -7.49 19.14
C LYS A 55 -10.17 -6.14 18.50
N PRO A 56 -11.42 -5.67 18.50
CA PRO A 56 -11.74 -4.37 17.91
C PRO A 56 -11.01 -3.24 18.62
N PHE A 57 -10.83 -2.12 17.92
CA PHE A 57 -10.35 -0.88 18.54
C PHE A 57 -11.51 -0.18 19.27
N THR A 58 -11.19 0.50 20.36
CA THR A 58 -12.01 1.57 20.92
C THR A 58 -11.88 2.78 19.99
N ARG A 59 -12.92 3.00 19.17
CA ARG A 59 -12.94 4.08 18.18
C ARG A 59 -13.28 5.41 18.85
N ILE A 60 -12.38 6.37 18.70
CA ILE A 60 -12.56 7.76 19.13
C ILE A 60 -13.16 8.51 17.94
N PRO A 61 -14.32 9.16 18.11
CA PRO A 61 -14.90 9.99 17.07
C PRO A 61 -13.98 11.18 16.78
N HIS A 62 -13.85 11.56 15.51
CA HIS A 62 -13.06 12.69 15.08
C HIS A 62 -13.99 13.83 14.70
N TYR A 63 -14.21 14.75 15.64
CA TYR A 63 -15.05 15.92 15.41
C TYR A 63 -14.23 17.01 14.71
N TYR A 64 -14.78 17.54 13.62
CA TYR A 64 -14.20 18.68 12.94
C TYR A 64 -15.30 19.53 12.31
N ALA A 65 -15.08 20.85 12.32
CA ALA A 65 -15.88 21.82 11.57
C ALA A 65 -14.96 22.99 11.17
N PRO A 66 -15.18 23.63 10.01
CA PRO A 66 -14.51 24.89 9.71
C PRO A 66 -14.85 25.96 10.76
N ASN A 67 -13.88 26.82 11.09
CA ASN A 67 -14.03 27.99 11.98
C ASN A 67 -14.41 27.71 13.45
N ILE A 68 -14.27 26.49 13.93
CA ILE A 68 -14.39 26.17 15.36
C ILE A 68 -13.05 26.42 16.08
N SER A 69 -13.10 26.83 17.35
CA SER A 69 -11.88 27.02 18.15
C SER A 69 -11.28 25.68 18.59
N MET A 70 -9.95 25.63 18.75
CA MET A 70 -9.28 24.42 19.28
C MET A 70 -9.77 24.04 20.67
N ALA A 71 -10.12 25.02 21.51
CA ALA A 71 -10.63 24.75 22.86
C ALA A 71 -11.95 23.98 22.82
N GLN A 72 -12.89 24.43 21.98
CA GLN A 72 -14.15 23.75 21.77
C GLN A 72 -13.95 22.36 21.13
N LEU A 73 -13.03 22.24 20.16
CA LEU A 73 -12.72 20.95 19.55
C LEU A 73 -12.18 19.95 20.56
N CYS A 74 -11.18 20.32 21.37
CA CYS A 74 -10.65 19.43 22.40
C CYS A 74 -11.78 19.01 23.35
N GLN A 75 -12.61 19.96 23.81
CA GLN A 75 -13.73 19.67 24.70
C GLN A 75 -14.75 18.69 24.10
N LEU A 76 -15.05 18.79 22.80
CA LEU A 76 -15.93 17.84 22.09
C LEU A 76 -15.38 16.41 22.09
N HIS A 77 -14.06 16.25 22.14
CA HIS A 77 -13.40 14.95 22.27
C HIS A 77 -13.24 14.49 23.73
N GLY A 78 -13.72 15.28 24.70
CA GLY A 78 -13.51 15.02 26.12
C GLY A 78 -12.08 15.32 26.60
N TRP A 79 -11.39 16.22 25.89
CA TRP A 79 -10.02 16.63 26.13
C TRP A 79 -9.94 18.10 26.53
N ASP A 80 -8.88 18.46 27.25
CA ASP A 80 -8.62 19.85 27.60
C ASP A 80 -7.73 20.52 26.54
N ILE A 81 -7.71 21.85 26.51
CA ILE A 81 -6.76 22.59 25.67
C ILE A 81 -5.44 22.80 26.40
N LEU A 82 -4.33 22.62 25.69
CA LEU A 82 -3.01 22.96 26.21
C LEU A 82 -2.79 24.47 26.24
N PRO A 83 -2.06 24.99 27.24
CA PRO A 83 -1.71 26.41 27.29
C PRO A 83 -0.79 26.85 26.13
N ALA A 84 -0.04 25.91 25.56
CA ALA A 84 0.80 26.09 24.38
C ALA A 84 0.83 24.79 23.56
N PRO A 85 0.96 24.87 22.22
CA PRO A 85 1.00 23.68 21.39
C PRO A 85 2.29 22.89 21.59
N ARG A 86 2.21 21.57 21.58
CA ARG A 86 3.40 20.71 21.60
C ARG A 86 4.06 20.68 20.22
N ARG A 87 5.32 20.26 20.13
CA ARG A 87 5.94 20.07 18.82
C ARG A 87 5.49 18.74 18.23
N VAL A 88 5.43 18.68 16.91
CA VAL A 88 5.06 17.48 16.15
C VAL A 88 6.21 17.06 15.24
N PHE A 89 6.58 15.79 15.35
CA PHE A 89 7.60 15.14 14.55
C PHE A 89 6.93 14.09 13.67
N ASP A 90 7.08 14.23 12.37
CA ASP A 90 6.56 13.28 11.38
C ASP A 90 7.69 12.37 10.90
N ALA A 91 7.67 11.09 11.31
CA ALA A 91 8.74 10.15 11.02
C ALA A 91 8.33 9.15 9.94
N VAL A 92 9.13 9.08 8.87
CA VAL A 92 8.88 8.24 7.68
C VAL A 92 10.12 7.43 7.34
N LEU A 93 9.92 6.14 7.09
CA LEU A 93 10.89 5.27 6.42
C LEU A 93 10.61 5.33 4.92
N PHE A 94 11.54 5.91 4.14
CA PHE A 94 11.28 6.26 2.75
C PHE A 94 11.92 5.28 1.75
N SER A 95 11.20 5.02 0.65
CA SER A 95 11.67 4.18 -0.46
C SER A 95 11.75 4.94 -1.79
N ASN A 96 10.62 5.18 -2.45
CA ASN A 96 10.56 5.78 -3.79
C ASN A 96 9.28 6.61 -4.07
N GLU A 97 8.40 6.77 -3.10
CA GLU A 97 7.10 7.45 -3.18
C GLU A 97 7.20 8.99 -3.23
N LEU A 98 8.01 9.57 -4.12
CA LEU A 98 8.30 11.02 -4.16
C LEU A 98 7.05 11.90 -4.33
N ASP A 99 6.12 11.50 -5.20
CA ASP A 99 4.90 12.28 -5.49
C ASP A 99 3.96 12.32 -4.27
N ILE A 100 3.81 11.19 -3.58
CA ILE A 100 3.02 11.07 -2.36
C ILE A 100 3.69 11.79 -1.19
N LEU A 101 5.01 11.69 -1.06
CA LEU A 101 5.77 12.43 -0.03
C LEU A 101 5.65 13.95 -0.21
N GLU A 102 5.66 14.44 -1.45
CA GLU A 102 5.45 15.87 -1.71
C GLU A 102 4.06 16.33 -1.25
N ILE A 103 3.00 15.58 -1.60
CA ILE A 103 1.64 15.86 -1.13
C ILE A 103 1.62 15.86 0.40
N ARG A 104 2.14 14.80 1.04
CA ARG A 104 2.24 14.68 2.49
C ARG A 104 2.88 15.92 3.11
N TYR A 105 4.06 16.32 2.64
CA TYR A 105 4.80 17.43 3.23
C TYR A 105 4.07 18.75 3.04
N HIS A 106 3.42 18.98 1.91
CA HIS A 106 2.61 20.20 1.72
C HIS A 106 1.37 20.25 2.62
N GLU A 107 0.67 19.13 2.84
CA GLU A 107 -0.44 19.07 3.80
C GLU A 107 0.02 19.36 5.22
N LEU A 108 1.15 18.76 5.62
CA LEU A 108 1.61 18.75 7.00
C LEU A 108 2.49 19.94 7.37
N LEU A 109 3.07 20.65 6.39
CA LEU A 109 4.03 21.74 6.58
C LEU A 109 3.61 22.77 7.63
N PRO A 110 2.33 23.22 7.69
CA PRO A 110 1.91 24.24 8.65
C PRO A 110 1.91 23.74 10.10
N HIS A 111 1.73 22.44 10.31
CA HIS A 111 1.44 21.87 11.64
C HIS A 111 2.59 21.05 12.22
N VAL A 112 3.46 20.50 11.37
CA VAL A 112 4.64 19.72 11.75
C VAL A 112 5.85 20.62 12.00
N ASP A 113 6.62 20.33 13.04
CA ASP A 113 7.83 21.06 13.42
C ASP A 113 9.08 20.45 12.78
N ARG A 114 9.13 19.11 12.68
CA ARG A 114 10.22 18.37 12.02
C ARG A 114 9.70 17.20 11.19
N PHE A 115 10.19 17.10 9.96
CA PHE A 115 10.02 15.92 9.12
C PHE A 115 11.27 15.04 9.25
N VAL A 116 11.13 13.88 9.88
CA VAL A 116 12.22 12.95 10.12
C VAL A 116 12.15 11.85 9.06
N ILE A 117 13.12 11.80 8.17
CA ILE A 117 13.12 10.88 7.02
C ILE A 117 14.39 10.04 7.00
N LEU A 118 14.21 8.72 7.04
CA LEU A 118 15.29 7.75 6.87
C LEU A 118 15.16 7.07 5.52
N GLU A 119 16.21 7.12 4.71
CA GLU A 119 16.26 6.43 3.42
C GLU A 119 17.41 5.42 3.38
N ALA A 120 17.14 4.19 2.93
CA ALA A 120 18.18 3.19 2.76
C ALA A 120 18.70 3.10 1.31
N ASN A 121 19.95 2.71 1.15
CA ASN A 121 20.56 2.41 -0.17
C ASN A 121 20.22 0.99 -0.71
N SER A 122 19.27 0.32 -0.08
CA SER A 122 18.76 -0.99 -0.51
C SER A 122 17.29 -1.14 -0.14
N THR A 123 16.60 -2.02 -0.87
CA THR A 123 15.26 -2.52 -0.55
C THR A 123 15.31 -3.46 0.67
N PHE A 124 14.14 -3.79 1.22
CA PHE A 124 14.03 -4.82 2.27
C PHE A 124 14.44 -6.21 1.77
N THR A 125 14.27 -6.47 0.47
CA THR A 125 14.74 -7.70 -0.19
C THR A 125 16.25 -7.73 -0.49
N GLY A 126 17.00 -6.70 -0.07
CA GLY A 126 18.46 -6.64 -0.24
C GLY A 126 18.92 -6.21 -1.64
N ILE A 127 18.02 -5.70 -2.47
CA ILE A 127 18.35 -5.16 -3.80
C ILE A 127 18.89 -3.75 -3.63
N PRO A 128 20.12 -3.43 -4.09
CA PRO A 128 20.64 -2.07 -4.06
C PRO A 128 19.70 -1.11 -4.79
N LYS A 129 19.43 0.06 -4.20
CA LYS A 129 18.61 1.11 -4.78
C LYS A 129 19.31 2.46 -4.70
N SER A 130 19.01 3.34 -5.65
CA SER A 130 19.43 4.73 -5.54
C SER A 130 18.73 5.43 -4.38
N LEU A 131 19.33 6.52 -3.91
CA LEU A 131 18.77 7.35 -2.85
C LEU A 131 17.83 8.38 -3.49
N SER A 132 16.62 7.92 -3.84
CA SER A 132 15.58 8.68 -4.51
C SER A 132 15.27 10.01 -3.83
N PHE A 133 15.18 10.06 -2.50
CA PHE A 133 14.94 11.31 -1.78
C PHE A 133 16.16 12.23 -1.84
N TYR A 134 17.35 11.71 -1.56
CA TYR A 134 18.59 12.49 -1.61
C TYR A 134 18.82 13.13 -2.99
N GLU A 135 18.66 12.34 -4.06
CA GLU A 135 18.82 12.78 -5.45
C GLU A 135 17.81 13.87 -5.84
N ASN A 136 16.65 13.89 -5.20
CA ASN A 136 15.57 14.84 -5.45
C ASN A 136 15.36 15.84 -4.31
N PHE A 137 16.35 16.04 -3.42
CA PHE A 137 16.20 16.88 -2.23
C PHE A 137 15.74 18.32 -2.56
N SER A 138 16.19 18.86 -3.69
CA SER A 138 15.78 20.20 -4.17
C SER A 138 14.27 20.34 -4.37
N ARG A 139 13.57 19.25 -4.72
CA ARG A 139 12.10 19.18 -4.84
C ARG A 139 11.39 19.52 -3.53
N PHE A 140 12.05 19.24 -2.40
CA PHE A 140 11.54 19.47 -1.03
C PHE A 140 12.12 20.72 -0.37
N GLY A 141 12.77 21.61 -1.15
CA GLY A 141 13.38 22.82 -0.63
C GLY A 141 12.43 23.72 0.17
N PHE A 142 11.13 23.69 -0.14
CA PHE A 142 10.08 24.41 0.60
C PHE A 142 9.95 23.97 2.07
N ALA A 143 10.34 22.74 2.40
CA ALA A 143 10.33 22.17 3.75
C ALA A 143 11.75 22.05 4.34
N GLY A 144 12.78 22.50 3.62
CA GLY A 144 14.19 22.25 3.93
C GLY A 144 14.61 22.56 5.38
N SER A 145 14.10 23.64 5.96
CA SER A 145 14.41 24.04 7.35
C SER A 145 13.79 23.13 8.42
N LYS A 146 12.83 22.28 8.05
CA LYS A 146 12.15 21.32 8.93
C LYS A 146 12.60 19.87 8.70
N ILE A 147 13.33 19.58 7.63
CA ILE A 147 13.75 18.21 7.28
C ILE A 147 14.96 17.79 8.12
N VAL A 148 14.85 16.61 8.74
CA VAL A 148 15.92 15.88 9.40
C VAL A 148 16.09 14.57 8.64
N TYR A 149 17.15 14.47 7.85
CA TYR A 149 17.43 13.35 6.96
C TYR A 149 18.63 12.54 7.43
N ASP A 150 18.55 11.22 7.32
CA ASP A 150 19.72 10.35 7.39
C ASP A 150 19.63 9.23 6.35
N MET A 151 20.79 8.71 5.97
CA MET A 151 20.93 7.63 5.02
C MET A 151 21.40 6.37 5.73
N LEU A 152 20.69 5.27 5.50
CA LEU A 152 21.04 3.96 6.02
C LEU A 152 21.75 3.11 4.96
N SER A 153 22.96 2.68 5.26
CA SER A 153 23.63 1.62 4.51
C SER A 153 23.34 0.27 5.14
N ILE A 154 22.79 -0.68 4.37
CA ILE A 154 22.54 -2.05 4.87
C ILE A 154 23.75 -2.97 4.75
N GLY A 155 24.90 -2.45 4.28
CA GLY A 155 26.12 -3.23 4.07
C GLY A 155 26.67 -3.90 5.33
N GLU A 156 26.21 -3.48 6.51
CA GLU A 156 26.62 -3.97 7.82
C GLU A 156 25.81 -5.18 8.31
N LEU A 157 24.66 -5.49 7.71
CA LEU A 157 23.88 -6.69 8.06
C LEU A 157 24.60 -7.96 7.57
N ASP A 158 24.54 -9.06 8.32
CA ASP A 158 25.09 -10.32 7.82
C ASP A 158 24.32 -10.82 6.57
N THR A 159 24.95 -11.67 5.75
CA THR A 159 24.37 -12.15 4.49
C THR A 159 23.10 -13.00 4.66
N GLY A 160 22.90 -13.63 5.83
CA GLY A 160 21.72 -14.42 6.15
C GLY A 160 20.52 -13.53 6.49
N SER A 161 20.73 -12.51 7.32
CA SER A 161 19.74 -11.49 7.68
C SER A 161 19.26 -10.70 6.47
N ARG A 162 20.14 -10.41 5.49
CA ARG A 162 19.76 -9.77 4.22
C ARG A 162 18.81 -10.60 3.35
N ARG A 163 18.71 -11.91 3.58
CA ARG A 163 17.79 -12.80 2.84
C ARG A 163 16.38 -12.81 3.43
N GLN A 164 16.16 -12.18 4.58
CA GLN A 164 14.88 -12.15 5.28
C GLN A 164 14.32 -10.72 5.32
N PRO A 165 13.35 -10.37 4.45
CA PRO A 165 12.92 -8.98 4.29
C PRO A 165 12.44 -8.31 5.58
N PHE A 166 11.71 -9.04 6.43
CA PHE A 166 11.24 -8.53 7.72
C PHE A 166 12.38 -8.22 8.72
N HIS A 167 13.52 -8.91 8.63
CA HIS A 167 14.69 -8.60 9.47
C HIS A 167 15.36 -7.30 9.03
N VAL A 168 15.46 -7.09 7.71
CA VAL A 168 15.97 -5.84 7.13
C VAL A 168 15.05 -4.68 7.50
N GLU A 169 13.74 -4.86 7.35
CA GLU A 169 12.75 -3.86 7.79
C GLU A 169 12.88 -3.53 9.29
N ALA A 170 13.01 -4.54 10.15
CA ALA A 170 13.22 -4.33 11.59
C ALA A 170 14.51 -3.55 11.88
N TYR A 171 15.58 -3.79 11.10
CA TYR A 171 16.82 -3.02 11.19
C TYR A 171 16.63 -1.55 10.79
N HIS A 172 15.88 -1.28 9.71
CA HIS A 172 15.59 0.09 9.29
C HIS A 172 14.76 0.82 10.36
N ARG A 173 13.74 0.16 10.94
CA ARG A 173 12.93 0.72 12.04
C ARG A 173 13.78 1.03 13.28
N ARG A 174 14.74 0.15 13.64
CA ARG A 174 15.71 0.43 14.72
C ARG A 174 16.60 1.63 14.41
N SER A 175 17.07 1.76 13.18
CA SER A 175 17.90 2.89 12.74
C SER A 175 17.12 4.21 12.77
N LEU A 176 15.85 4.20 12.38
CA LEU A 176 14.97 5.37 12.44
C LEU A 176 14.79 5.87 13.88
N ASN A 177 14.76 4.99 14.88
CA ASN A 177 14.74 5.40 16.29
C ASN A 177 15.94 6.26 16.69
N MET A 178 17.13 5.96 16.14
CA MET A 178 18.33 6.76 16.41
C MET A 178 18.21 8.15 15.78
N LEU A 179 17.70 8.22 14.54
CA LEU A 179 17.46 9.49 13.86
C LEU A 179 16.41 10.35 14.58
N ILE A 180 15.32 9.73 15.03
CA ILE A 180 14.28 10.39 15.84
C ILE A 180 14.90 11.03 17.09
N ARG A 181 15.74 10.30 17.85
CA ARG A 181 16.42 10.86 19.03
C ARG A 181 17.34 12.05 18.69
N ARG A 182 18.03 11.99 17.55
CA ARG A 182 18.93 13.06 17.07
C ARG A 182 18.20 14.26 16.46
N SER A 183 16.91 14.13 16.15
CA SER A 183 16.09 15.21 15.57
C SER A 183 15.78 16.36 16.55
N GLY A 184 16.09 16.18 17.84
CA GLY A 184 15.78 17.14 18.90
C GLY A 184 14.38 17.01 19.49
N ILE A 185 13.72 15.86 19.27
CA ILE A 185 12.46 15.51 19.94
C ILE A 185 12.68 15.38 21.45
N ALA A 186 11.69 15.81 22.22
CA ALA A 186 11.70 15.78 23.68
C ALA A 186 10.45 15.11 24.24
N ALA A 187 10.50 14.69 25.50
CA ALA A 187 9.36 14.09 26.18
C ALA A 187 8.15 15.06 26.16
N GLY A 188 6.98 14.53 25.82
CA GLY A 188 5.74 15.30 25.66
C GLY A 188 5.46 15.76 24.23
N ASP A 189 6.46 15.83 23.35
CA ASP A 189 6.22 16.09 21.92
C ASP A 189 5.38 14.97 21.28
N ILE A 190 4.77 15.25 20.14
CA ILE A 190 4.05 14.24 19.36
C ILE A 190 4.99 13.63 18.32
N LEU A 191 5.05 12.30 18.29
CA LEU A 191 5.70 11.54 17.23
C LEU A 191 4.64 10.81 16.40
N ILE A 192 4.52 11.19 15.14
CA ILE A 192 3.72 10.48 14.14
C ILE A 192 4.64 9.43 13.50
N MET A 193 4.20 8.18 13.54
CA MET A 193 4.85 7.03 12.90
C MET A 193 3.92 6.52 11.81
N ALA A 194 4.31 6.69 10.56
CA ALA A 194 3.49 6.32 9.42
C ALA A 194 4.37 6.03 8.21
N ASP A 195 3.89 5.17 7.30
CA ASP A 195 4.55 5.01 6.01
C ASP A 195 4.34 6.25 5.13
N ALA A 196 5.17 6.42 4.10
CA ALA A 196 5.13 7.62 3.24
C ALA A 196 3.73 7.85 2.63
N ASP A 197 3.03 6.75 2.31
CA ASP A 197 1.69 6.70 1.74
C ASP A 197 0.54 6.79 2.75
N GLU A 198 0.82 6.93 4.05
CA GLU A 198 -0.16 7.10 5.12
C GLU A 198 -0.18 8.55 5.65
N ILE A 199 -0.88 9.45 4.95
CA ILE A 199 -0.89 10.90 5.18
C ILE A 199 -1.96 11.26 6.22
N PRO A 200 -1.62 11.68 7.46
CA PRO A 200 -2.59 12.23 8.40
C PRO A 200 -3.19 13.55 7.87
N THR A 201 -4.44 13.84 8.22
CA THR A 201 -5.02 15.13 7.85
C THR A 201 -4.45 16.28 8.69
N PRO A 202 -4.43 17.52 8.16
CA PRO A 202 -4.09 18.72 8.95
C PRO A 202 -4.90 18.85 10.23
N GLU A 203 -6.18 18.46 10.21
CA GLU A 203 -7.11 18.49 11.34
C GLU A 203 -6.67 17.52 12.45
N THR A 204 -6.27 16.31 12.06
CA THR A 204 -5.72 15.32 12.99
C THR A 204 -4.46 15.84 13.68
N VAL A 205 -3.53 16.42 12.91
CA VAL A 205 -2.28 16.94 13.49
C VAL A 205 -2.54 18.12 14.43
N GLN A 206 -3.53 18.97 14.13
CA GLN A 206 -3.92 20.06 15.01
C GLN A 206 -4.49 19.56 16.34
N LEU A 207 -5.35 18.54 16.34
CA LEU A 207 -5.85 17.94 17.58
C LEU A 207 -4.71 17.38 18.43
N LEU A 208 -3.82 16.60 17.82
CA LEU A 208 -2.65 16.04 18.51
C LEU A 208 -1.75 17.12 19.12
N LYS A 209 -1.62 18.26 18.43
CA LYS A 209 -0.75 19.38 18.81
C LYS A 209 -1.30 20.21 19.97
N TRP A 210 -2.62 20.37 20.06
CA TRP A 210 -3.27 21.32 20.98
C TRP A 210 -4.05 20.69 22.12
N CYS A 211 -4.49 19.44 22.00
CA CYS A 211 -5.34 18.82 23.02
C CYS A 211 -4.52 18.06 24.07
N ASP A 212 -4.91 18.21 25.34
CA ASP A 212 -4.42 17.43 26.47
C ASP A 212 -5.40 16.32 26.86
N GLY A 213 -4.89 15.22 27.39
CA GLY A 213 -5.71 14.05 27.72
C GLY A 213 -5.97 13.09 26.55
N ILE A 214 -5.32 13.31 25.39
CA ILE A 214 -5.27 12.31 24.31
C ILE A 214 -4.63 11.00 24.81
N PRO A 215 -5.00 9.82 24.27
CA PRO A 215 -4.30 8.58 24.59
C PRO A 215 -2.79 8.69 24.31
N PRO A 216 -1.91 8.19 25.19
CA PRO A 216 -0.46 8.28 24.98
C PRO A 216 0.03 7.62 23.68
N VAL A 217 -0.69 6.58 23.24
CA VAL A 217 -0.49 5.93 21.94
C VAL A 217 -1.84 5.76 21.28
N MET A 218 -2.03 6.38 20.12
CA MET A 218 -3.27 6.37 19.37
C MET A 218 -3.03 5.94 17.93
N HIS A 219 -3.79 4.97 17.44
CA HIS A 219 -3.82 4.63 16.03
C HIS A 219 -4.58 5.68 15.24
N LEU A 220 -4.19 5.91 14.00
CA LEU A 220 -4.84 6.82 13.07
C LEU A 220 -5.62 5.97 12.06
N GLY A 221 -6.95 6.07 12.09
CA GLY A 221 -7.83 5.37 11.16
C GLY A 221 -7.85 6.09 9.81
N MET A 222 -7.15 5.55 8.83
CA MET A 222 -6.99 6.14 7.51
C MET A 222 -7.99 5.57 6.51
N LYS A 223 -8.52 6.43 5.63
CA LYS A 223 -9.24 6.01 4.43
C LYS A 223 -8.26 5.34 3.47
N ASN A 224 -8.54 4.09 3.11
CA ASN A 224 -7.64 3.24 2.33
C ASN A 224 -7.97 3.34 0.84
N TYR A 225 -6.95 3.61 0.03
CA TYR A 225 -7.01 3.73 -1.42
C TYR A 225 -5.94 2.87 -2.06
N MET A 226 -6.17 2.47 -3.30
CA MET A 226 -5.26 1.62 -4.06
C MET A 226 -5.00 2.19 -5.45
N TYR A 227 -3.74 2.27 -5.89
CA TYR A 227 -3.32 2.77 -7.21
C TYR A 227 -3.53 4.27 -7.46
N SER A 228 -4.66 4.84 -7.03
CA SER A 228 -4.99 6.27 -7.06
C SER A 228 -6.15 6.54 -6.08
N PHE A 229 -6.50 7.81 -5.87
CA PHE A 229 -7.68 8.18 -5.08
C PHE A 229 -9.01 7.88 -5.80
N GLU A 230 -8.98 7.38 -7.05
CA GLU A 230 -10.14 6.84 -7.76
C GLU A 230 -10.64 5.53 -7.14
N PHE A 231 -9.78 4.74 -6.48
CA PHE A 231 -10.14 3.40 -6.00
C PHE A 231 -10.16 3.34 -4.46
N PRO A 232 -11.24 3.79 -3.80
CA PRO A 232 -11.41 3.61 -2.36
C PRO A 232 -11.67 2.13 -2.01
N VAL A 233 -10.96 1.61 -1.02
CA VAL A 233 -11.05 0.22 -0.58
C VAL A 233 -11.95 0.09 0.65
N ASP A 234 -11.56 0.72 1.77
CA ASP A 234 -12.27 0.74 3.04
C ASP A 234 -11.67 1.77 4.01
N ASP A 235 -12.18 1.86 5.23
CA ASP A 235 -11.69 2.76 6.28
C ASP A 235 -10.95 2.00 7.40
N ASN A 236 -10.30 0.89 7.02
CA ASN A 236 -9.70 -0.07 7.96
C ASN A 236 -8.17 0.03 8.02
N SER A 237 -7.54 1.03 7.40
CA SER A 237 -6.09 1.21 7.57
C SER A 237 -5.82 1.84 8.94
N TRP A 238 -5.04 1.15 9.77
CA TRP A 238 -4.87 1.49 11.19
C TRP A 238 -3.41 1.56 11.64
N ARG A 239 -2.43 1.23 10.78
CA ARG A 239 -1.04 1.00 11.22
C ARG A 239 -0.30 2.27 11.61
N ALA A 240 -0.61 3.39 10.96
CA ALA A 240 -0.18 4.72 11.38
C ALA A 240 -0.55 5.00 12.84
N THR A 241 0.37 5.60 13.60
CA THR A 241 0.17 5.94 15.01
C THR A 241 0.69 7.33 15.34
N ALA A 242 0.08 7.96 16.34
CA ALA A 242 0.60 9.13 17.03
C ALA A 242 0.93 8.77 18.48
N HIS A 243 2.10 9.18 18.94
CA HIS A 243 2.60 8.93 20.29
C HIS A 243 2.87 10.25 20.99
N VAL A 244 2.45 10.39 22.24
CA VAL A 244 3.05 11.34 23.18
C VAL A 244 4.43 10.77 23.54
N TYR A 245 5.47 11.38 22.97
CA TYR A 245 6.82 10.87 23.00
C TYR A 245 7.38 10.81 24.43
N ASN A 246 8.09 9.74 24.73
CA ASN A 246 8.94 9.59 25.90
C ASN A 246 10.17 8.73 25.54
N GLU A 247 11.08 8.55 26.48
CA GLU A 247 12.36 7.87 26.25
C GLU A 247 12.24 6.38 25.86
N HIS A 248 11.09 5.75 26.17
CA HIS A 248 10.76 4.37 25.84
C HIS A 248 9.98 4.24 24.52
N THR A 249 9.56 5.35 23.92
CA THR A 249 8.88 5.34 22.62
C THR A 249 9.81 4.76 21.56
N SER A 250 9.30 3.79 20.80
CA SER A 250 10.03 3.15 19.72
C SER A 250 9.20 3.13 18.44
N TYR A 251 9.82 3.48 17.31
CA TYR A 251 9.21 3.42 16.00
C TYR A 251 8.77 1.99 15.67
N ARG A 252 7.46 1.82 15.51
CA ARG A 252 6.83 0.55 15.13
C ARG A 252 5.62 0.84 14.27
N HIS A 253 5.35 -0.08 13.37
CA HIS A 253 4.20 -0.05 12.48
C HIS A 253 3.50 -1.41 12.58
N SER A 254 2.88 -1.59 13.75
CA SER A 254 2.11 -2.74 14.24
C SER A 254 1.11 -2.22 15.27
N ARG A 255 0.22 -3.06 15.82
CA ARG A 255 -0.71 -2.58 16.85
C ARG A 255 0.05 -2.27 18.14
N GLN A 256 -0.14 -1.07 18.69
CA GLN A 256 0.54 -0.57 19.89
C GLN A 256 -0.43 -0.12 20.98
N SER A 257 -1.70 0.13 20.64
CA SER A 257 -2.76 0.39 21.61
C SER A 257 -4.11 -0.15 21.13
N ASN A 258 -5.16 0.10 21.92
CA ASN A 258 -6.53 -0.23 21.56
C ASN A 258 -7.33 0.99 21.09
N PHE A 259 -6.74 2.19 21.04
CA PHE A 259 -7.44 3.41 20.67
C PHE A 259 -7.16 3.76 19.21
N ILE A 260 -8.20 4.12 18.47
CA ILE A 260 -8.08 4.60 17.08
C ILE A 260 -8.89 5.88 16.89
N LEU A 261 -8.27 6.92 16.35
CA LEU A 261 -8.99 8.12 15.90
C LEU A 261 -9.61 7.83 14.54
N ALA A 262 -10.92 8.02 14.40
CA ALA A 262 -11.61 7.80 13.12
C ALA A 262 -11.23 8.88 12.09
N ASP A 263 -11.28 8.54 10.80
CA ASP A 263 -11.10 9.48 9.67
C ASP A 263 -9.91 10.45 9.86
N ALA A 264 -8.75 9.87 10.20
CA ALA A 264 -7.57 10.60 10.63
C ALA A 264 -6.60 10.92 9.48
N GLY A 265 -6.91 10.48 8.25
CA GLY A 265 -6.05 10.66 7.09
C GLY A 265 -6.34 9.70 5.95
N TRP A 266 -5.38 9.62 5.04
CA TRP A 266 -5.44 8.82 3.82
C TRP A 266 -4.28 7.82 3.78
N HIS A 267 -4.55 6.61 3.30
CA HIS A 267 -3.54 5.61 2.99
C HIS A 267 -3.66 5.22 1.52
N CYS A 268 -2.69 5.60 0.68
CA CYS A 268 -2.74 5.39 -0.77
C CYS A 268 -1.68 4.37 -1.22
N SER A 269 -2.03 3.09 -1.12
CA SER A 269 -1.13 2.00 -1.50
C SER A 269 -0.91 1.94 -3.00
N PHE A 270 0.34 1.70 -3.43
CA PHE A 270 0.73 1.60 -4.85
C PHE A 270 0.35 2.84 -5.70
N CYS A 271 0.28 4.02 -5.10
CA CYS A 271 -0.09 5.26 -5.80
C CYS A 271 1.11 5.90 -6.51
N PHE A 272 1.49 5.33 -7.65
CA PHE A 272 2.66 5.74 -8.44
C PHE A 272 2.29 6.30 -9.81
N ARG A 273 3.20 7.09 -10.39
CA ARG A 273 3.01 7.69 -11.71
C ARG A 273 3.35 6.72 -12.83
N GLU A 274 4.38 5.90 -12.64
CA GLU A 274 4.93 5.05 -13.68
C GLU A 274 4.87 3.56 -13.30
N ILE A 275 4.56 2.69 -14.26
CA ILE A 275 4.50 1.21 -14.07
C ILE A 275 5.81 0.65 -13.50
N LYS A 276 6.96 1.24 -13.85
CA LYS A 276 8.26 0.81 -13.31
C LYS A 276 8.34 0.92 -11.78
N GLU A 277 7.63 1.88 -11.18
CA GLU A 277 7.58 2.09 -9.74
C GLU A 277 6.72 1.02 -9.04
N PHE A 278 5.63 0.58 -9.69
CA PHE A 278 4.86 -0.58 -9.24
C PHE A 278 5.74 -1.84 -9.23
N VAL A 279 6.40 -2.13 -10.35
CA VAL A 279 7.34 -3.27 -10.47
C VAL A 279 8.44 -3.18 -9.41
N PHE A 280 8.95 -1.98 -9.14
CA PHE A 280 9.94 -1.76 -8.10
C PHE A 280 9.38 -2.10 -6.71
N LYS A 281 8.25 -1.51 -6.29
CA LYS A 281 7.65 -1.77 -4.96
C LYS A 281 7.31 -3.25 -4.78
N MET A 282 6.72 -3.89 -5.79
CA MET A 282 6.40 -5.33 -5.78
C MET A 282 7.62 -6.23 -5.51
N LYS A 283 8.83 -5.81 -5.93
CA LYS A 283 10.09 -6.53 -5.67
C LYS A 283 10.81 -6.10 -4.40
N ALA A 284 10.50 -4.92 -3.88
CA ALA A 284 11.33 -4.23 -2.90
C ALA A 284 10.87 -4.42 -1.45
N TYR A 285 9.56 -4.41 -1.21
CA TYR A 285 9.00 -4.42 0.14
C TYR A 285 8.96 -5.83 0.77
N SER A 286 8.64 -5.90 2.07
CA SER A 286 8.74 -7.14 2.85
C SER A 286 7.83 -8.27 2.38
N HIS A 287 6.78 -7.94 1.61
CA HIS A 287 5.84 -8.89 1.02
C HIS A 287 6.12 -9.21 -0.46
N ALA A 288 7.38 -9.08 -0.90
CA ALA A 288 7.77 -9.43 -2.28
C ALA A 288 7.51 -10.91 -2.63
N ASP A 289 7.29 -11.77 -1.64
CA ASP A 289 6.87 -13.17 -1.80
C ASP A 289 5.52 -13.33 -2.52
N ARG A 290 4.69 -12.28 -2.52
CA ARG A 290 3.41 -12.27 -3.26
C ARG A 290 3.61 -12.32 -4.78
N VAL A 291 4.80 -11.99 -5.28
CA VAL A 291 5.16 -12.16 -6.70
C VAL A 291 5.47 -13.63 -6.98
N LYS A 292 4.41 -14.42 -7.21
CA LYS A 292 4.52 -15.88 -7.43
C LYS A 292 5.08 -16.26 -8.79
N GLN A 293 4.92 -15.39 -9.80
CA GLN A 293 5.31 -15.66 -11.17
C GLN A 293 5.89 -14.41 -11.82
N LYS A 294 6.81 -14.59 -12.79
CA LYS A 294 7.41 -13.46 -13.53
C LYS A 294 6.37 -12.65 -14.32
N SER A 295 5.27 -13.27 -14.72
CA SER A 295 4.15 -12.62 -15.41
C SER A 295 3.51 -11.51 -14.58
N PHE A 296 3.56 -11.57 -13.25
CA PHE A 296 3.03 -10.52 -12.37
C PHE A 296 3.80 -9.20 -12.52
N LEU A 297 5.04 -9.28 -12.99
CA LEU A 297 5.91 -8.13 -13.22
C LEU A 297 5.84 -7.60 -14.66
N ASN A 298 4.96 -8.17 -15.50
CA ASN A 298 4.76 -7.71 -16.86
C ASN A 298 4.06 -6.32 -16.85
N PRO A 299 4.65 -5.28 -17.47
CA PRO A 299 4.09 -3.94 -17.45
C PRO A 299 2.66 -3.83 -18.02
N ASP A 300 2.35 -4.53 -19.10
CA ASP A 300 1.03 -4.49 -19.75
C ASP A 300 -0.04 -5.14 -18.87
N ARG A 301 0.30 -6.24 -18.19
CA ARG A 301 -0.57 -6.88 -17.20
C ARG A 301 -0.84 -5.92 -16.04
N ILE A 302 0.20 -5.32 -15.46
CA ILE A 302 0.07 -4.39 -14.34
C ILE A 302 -0.84 -3.23 -14.75
N GLN A 303 -0.57 -2.60 -15.90
CA GLN A 303 -1.38 -1.49 -16.42
C GLN A 303 -2.87 -1.88 -16.54
N LYS A 304 -3.16 -3.06 -17.08
CA LYS A 304 -4.53 -3.57 -17.19
C LYS A 304 -5.20 -3.74 -15.83
N ILE A 305 -4.51 -4.40 -14.88
CA ILE A 305 -5.03 -4.68 -13.54
C ILE A 305 -5.34 -3.38 -12.79
N ILE A 306 -4.40 -2.44 -12.77
CA ILE A 306 -4.60 -1.18 -12.03
C ILE A 306 -5.73 -0.34 -12.64
N CYS A 307 -5.91 -0.36 -13.98
CA CYS A 307 -7.00 0.37 -14.61
C CYS A 307 -8.38 -0.21 -14.32
N ASN A 308 -8.43 -1.53 -14.13
CA ASN A 308 -9.64 -2.23 -13.75
C ASN A 308 -9.95 -2.13 -12.24
N GLY A 309 -8.95 -1.81 -11.42
CA GLY A 309 -9.05 -1.89 -9.96
C GLY A 309 -8.94 -3.32 -9.43
N ASP A 310 -8.37 -4.25 -10.21
CA ASP A 310 -8.17 -5.65 -9.81
C ASP A 310 -6.98 -5.78 -8.82
N ASP A 311 -6.81 -6.94 -8.17
CA ASP A 311 -5.67 -7.21 -7.26
C ASP A 311 -4.38 -7.53 -8.04
N LEU A 312 -3.28 -6.81 -7.76
CA LEU A 312 -1.98 -7.00 -8.41
C LEU A 312 -1.42 -8.42 -8.35
N PHE A 313 -1.75 -9.15 -7.29
CA PHE A 313 -1.19 -10.46 -6.95
C PHE A 313 -2.16 -11.62 -7.15
N ASP A 314 -3.32 -11.37 -7.78
CA ASP A 314 -4.43 -12.34 -7.94
C ASP A 314 -4.83 -13.00 -6.60
N MET A 315 -4.77 -12.23 -5.50
CA MET A 315 -5.10 -12.71 -4.16
C MET A 315 -6.58 -12.49 -3.85
N LEU A 316 -7.14 -13.39 -3.02
CA LEU A 316 -8.45 -13.18 -2.42
C LEU A 316 -8.35 -12.17 -1.27
N PRO A 317 -9.44 -11.46 -0.93
CA PRO A 317 -9.48 -10.61 0.26
C PRO A 317 -9.22 -11.42 1.55
N GLU A 318 -8.54 -10.79 2.50
CA GLU A 318 -8.23 -11.38 3.80
C GLU A 318 -9.32 -11.06 4.82
N GLU A 319 -10.46 -11.75 4.73
CA GLU A 319 -11.64 -11.47 5.56
C GLU A 319 -12.00 -12.60 6.52
N TYR A 320 -12.63 -12.24 7.64
CA TYR A 320 -13.02 -13.16 8.72
C TYR A 320 -14.47 -13.64 8.61
N THR A 321 -15.26 -13.08 7.69
CA THR A 321 -16.62 -13.53 7.40
C THR A 321 -16.78 -13.80 5.91
N PHE A 322 -17.62 -14.76 5.54
CA PHE A 322 -17.93 -15.00 4.13
C PHE A 322 -18.61 -13.78 3.50
N ALA A 323 -19.48 -13.09 4.23
CA ALA A 323 -20.18 -11.90 3.73
C ALA A 323 -19.19 -10.80 3.32
N ASP A 324 -18.20 -10.49 4.17
CA ASP A 324 -17.18 -9.49 3.87
C ASP A 324 -16.24 -9.95 2.76
N LEU A 325 -15.87 -11.23 2.75
CA LEU A 325 -15.08 -11.84 1.67
C LEU A 325 -15.76 -11.64 0.31
N PHE A 326 -17.03 -12.06 0.17
CA PHE A 326 -17.78 -11.93 -1.07
C PHE A 326 -18.00 -10.47 -1.46
N LYS A 327 -18.21 -9.57 -0.48
CA LYS A 327 -18.37 -8.14 -0.72
C LYS A 327 -17.11 -7.49 -1.30
N LYS A 328 -15.93 -7.94 -0.87
CA LYS A 328 -14.63 -7.39 -1.32
C LYS A 328 -14.00 -8.16 -2.49
N MET A 329 -14.64 -9.22 -2.98
CA MET A 329 -14.15 -9.93 -4.16
C MET A 329 -14.45 -9.14 -5.44
N GLY A 330 -13.48 -9.17 -6.37
CA GLY A 330 -13.57 -8.47 -7.65
C GLY A 330 -12.85 -7.12 -7.63
N PRO A 331 -13.02 -6.32 -8.70
CA PRO A 331 -12.37 -5.03 -8.83
C PRO A 331 -12.89 -4.03 -7.79
N ILE A 332 -11.99 -3.16 -7.33
CA ILE A 332 -12.32 -2.04 -6.46
C ILE A 332 -13.22 -1.06 -7.22
N PRO A 333 -14.40 -0.70 -6.69
CA PRO A 333 -15.28 0.28 -7.32
C PRO A 333 -14.61 1.64 -7.46
N LYS A 334 -14.76 2.26 -8.64
CA LYS A 334 -14.25 3.60 -8.91
C LYS A 334 -15.13 4.66 -8.24
N SER A 335 -14.50 5.64 -7.59
CA SER A 335 -15.12 6.84 -7.05
C SER A 335 -15.00 7.99 -8.03
N GLY A 336 -16.12 8.65 -8.33
CA GLY A 336 -16.14 9.93 -9.05
C GLY A 336 -15.93 11.15 -8.15
N SER A 337 -15.72 10.96 -6.84
CA SER A 337 -15.59 12.06 -5.86
C SER A 337 -14.13 12.31 -5.52
N ALA A 338 -13.74 13.58 -5.62
CA ALA A 338 -12.48 14.11 -5.09
C ALA A 338 -12.67 14.95 -3.81
N VAL A 339 -13.88 14.90 -3.22
CA VAL A 339 -14.19 15.62 -1.97
C VAL A 339 -13.46 14.94 -0.81
N HIS A 340 -12.89 15.75 0.09
CA HIS A 340 -12.08 15.28 1.23
C HIS A 340 -10.77 14.58 0.85
N LEU A 341 -10.25 14.79 -0.36
CA LEU A 341 -8.88 14.42 -0.72
C LEU A 341 -7.87 15.52 -0.30
N PRO A 342 -6.55 15.22 -0.28
CA PRO A 342 -5.53 16.21 0.09
C PRO A 342 -5.66 17.54 -0.68
N SER A 343 -5.59 18.66 0.04
CA SER A 343 -5.78 19.98 -0.55
C SER A 343 -4.74 20.33 -1.62
N HIS A 344 -3.47 19.99 -1.38
CA HIS A 344 -2.35 20.19 -2.28
C HIS A 344 -2.48 19.34 -3.54
N LEU A 345 -3.02 18.12 -3.42
CA LEU A 345 -3.34 17.27 -4.57
C LEU A 345 -4.34 17.97 -5.49
N ILE A 346 -5.45 18.48 -4.94
CA ILE A 346 -6.50 19.15 -5.72
C ILE A 346 -6.01 20.46 -6.32
N LYS A 347 -5.29 21.28 -5.54
CA LYS A 347 -4.71 22.55 -6.02
C LYS A 347 -3.70 22.36 -7.16
N ASN A 348 -3.08 21.18 -7.25
CA ASN A 348 -2.08 20.84 -8.26
C ASN A 348 -2.54 19.65 -9.13
N ALA A 349 -3.85 19.59 -9.43
CA ALA A 349 -4.46 18.47 -10.13
C ALA A 349 -3.78 18.14 -11.47
N ASP A 350 -3.28 19.13 -12.21
CA ASP A 350 -2.56 18.88 -13.47
C ASP A 350 -1.28 18.07 -13.27
N LYS A 351 -0.53 18.36 -12.21
CA LYS A 351 0.71 17.64 -11.87
C LYS A 351 0.42 16.23 -11.39
N PHE A 352 -0.64 16.06 -10.60
CA PHE A 352 -1.00 14.82 -9.93
C PHE A 352 -2.22 14.11 -10.55
N ARG A 353 -2.51 14.38 -11.83
CA ARG A 353 -3.72 13.89 -12.50
C ARG A 353 -3.86 12.37 -12.45
N PHE A 354 -2.74 11.64 -12.45
CA PHE A 354 -2.71 10.17 -12.35
C PHE A 354 -3.24 9.63 -11.00
N LEU A 355 -3.33 10.47 -9.97
CA LEU A 355 -3.87 10.11 -8.65
C LEU A 355 -5.37 10.43 -8.52
N LEU A 356 -5.96 11.12 -9.48
CA LEU A 356 -7.33 11.63 -9.39
C LEU A 356 -8.28 10.84 -10.29
N PRO A 357 -9.58 10.76 -9.93
CA PRO A 357 -10.59 10.21 -10.81
C PRO A 357 -10.55 10.88 -12.18
N ALA A 358 -10.70 10.07 -13.24
CA ALA A 358 -10.85 10.58 -14.58
C ALA A 358 -12.04 11.55 -14.64
N VAL A 359 -11.80 12.80 -15.06
CA VAL A 359 -12.89 13.68 -15.49
C VAL A 359 -13.37 13.14 -16.83
N GLY A 360 -14.38 12.27 -16.79
CA GLY A 360 -15.14 11.91 -17.96
C GLY A 360 -15.82 13.16 -18.48
N LEU A 361 -15.29 13.77 -19.54
CA LEU A 361 -16.17 14.44 -20.48
C LEU A 361 -16.99 13.31 -21.09
N SER A 362 -18.16 13.03 -20.50
CA SER A 362 -19.20 12.28 -21.16
C SER A 362 -19.30 12.80 -22.59
N ALA A 363 -19.15 11.91 -23.57
CA ALA A 363 -19.46 12.23 -24.96
C ALA A 363 -20.81 12.97 -25.00
N PRO A 364 -20.96 14.02 -25.83
CA PRO A 364 -22.21 14.77 -25.87
C PRO A 364 -23.36 13.79 -26.07
N GLU A 365 -24.35 13.82 -25.18
CA GLU A 365 -25.64 13.18 -25.41
C GLU A 365 -26.15 13.69 -26.76
N PHE A 366 -26.05 12.86 -27.79
CA PHE A 366 -26.82 13.05 -28.99
C PHE A 366 -28.27 12.87 -28.57
N THR A 367 -28.95 13.99 -28.36
CA THR A 367 -30.40 14.03 -28.22
C THR A 367 -30.99 13.40 -29.47
N ALA A 368 -31.55 12.21 -29.32
CA ALA A 368 -32.34 11.56 -30.35
C ALA A 368 -33.59 12.41 -30.58
N SER A 369 -33.47 13.39 -31.47
CA SER A 369 -34.60 14.10 -32.04
C SER A 369 -35.17 13.26 -33.18
N ASN A 370 -36.49 13.06 -33.13
CA ASN A 370 -37.38 12.56 -34.17
C ASN A 370 -37.26 11.09 -34.59
N VAL A 371 -38.08 10.24 -33.93
CA VAL A 371 -38.86 9.23 -34.65
C VAL A 371 -40.32 9.34 -34.21
N GLN A 372 -41.11 10.01 -35.03
CA GLN A 372 -42.56 9.86 -35.07
C GLN A 372 -42.88 8.54 -35.77
N GLY A 373 -43.71 7.69 -35.17
CA GLY A 373 -44.31 6.58 -35.91
C GLY A 373 -44.83 5.40 -35.11
N SER A 374 -46.16 5.38 -34.96
CA SER A 374 -47.02 4.20 -34.99
C SER A 374 -47.03 3.25 -33.79
N THR A 375 -48.09 3.41 -33.00
CA THR A 375 -48.70 2.37 -32.18
C THR A 375 -49.08 1.15 -33.02
N ASP A 376 -48.60 -0.03 -32.65
CA ASP A 376 -49.35 -1.28 -32.83
C ASP A 376 -48.84 -2.36 -31.88
N ALA A 377 -49.74 -2.79 -30.99
CA ALA A 377 -49.50 -3.86 -30.04
C ALA A 377 -49.70 -5.23 -30.72
N ARG A 378 -48.64 -6.03 -30.81
CA ARG A 378 -48.75 -7.49 -30.98
C ARG A 378 -47.79 -8.22 -30.06
N GLN A 379 -48.34 -9.23 -29.39
CA GLN A 379 -47.62 -10.21 -28.57
C GLN A 379 -46.46 -10.82 -29.35
N SER A 380 -45.24 -10.65 -28.85
CA SER A 380 -44.07 -11.40 -29.27
C SER A 380 -43.63 -12.33 -28.14
N SER A 381 -43.14 -13.51 -28.53
CA SER A 381 -42.80 -14.60 -27.61
C SER A 381 -41.42 -14.42 -26.99
N LEU A 382 -41.18 -15.02 -25.81
CA LEU A 382 -39.94 -14.92 -25.02
C LEU A 382 -38.62 -15.15 -25.81
N PRO A 383 -38.56 -15.98 -26.87
CA PRO A 383 -37.35 -16.12 -27.70
C PRO A 383 -36.98 -14.86 -28.51
N ASP A 384 -37.95 -14.04 -28.91
CA ASP A 384 -37.72 -12.85 -29.75
C ASP A 384 -37.11 -11.70 -28.93
N LEU A 385 -37.42 -11.63 -27.63
CA LEU A 385 -36.82 -10.68 -26.70
C LEU A 385 -35.33 -10.98 -26.47
N VAL A 386 -34.96 -12.26 -26.41
CA VAL A 386 -33.57 -12.72 -26.22
C VAL A 386 -32.72 -12.49 -27.48
N ALA A 387 -33.29 -12.66 -28.67
CA ALA A 387 -32.62 -12.37 -29.93
C ALA A 387 -32.39 -10.87 -30.14
N SER A 388 -33.32 -10.02 -29.70
CA SER A 388 -33.19 -8.56 -29.78
C SER A 388 -32.19 -7.99 -28.76
N LEU A 389 -32.12 -8.56 -27.55
CA LEU A 389 -31.09 -8.23 -26.55
C LEU A 389 -29.68 -8.65 -27.00
N SER A 390 -29.54 -9.80 -27.66
CA SER A 390 -28.26 -10.27 -28.23
C SER A 390 -27.74 -9.34 -29.34
N LYS A 391 -28.63 -8.80 -30.19
CA LYS A 391 -28.28 -7.80 -31.22
C LYS A 391 -28.00 -6.40 -30.65
N ALA A 392 -28.65 -6.01 -29.56
CA ALA A 392 -28.39 -4.73 -28.89
C ALA A 392 -27.04 -4.73 -28.13
N VAL A 393 -26.65 -5.88 -27.56
CA VAL A 393 -25.34 -6.03 -26.89
C VAL A 393 -24.18 -6.12 -27.89
N SER A 394 -24.43 -6.60 -29.12
CA SER A 394 -23.39 -6.75 -30.17
C SER A 394 -23.25 -5.55 -31.11
N SER A 395 -24.07 -4.50 -30.98
CA SER A 395 -24.02 -3.29 -31.81
C SER A 395 -23.73 -2.00 -31.03
N LEU A 396 -23.35 -2.11 -29.75
CA LEU A 396 -22.76 -0.99 -29.04
C LEU A 396 -21.40 -0.66 -29.70
N PRO A 397 -21.19 0.58 -30.20
CA PRO A 397 -19.88 0.96 -30.68
C PRO A 397 -18.90 0.88 -29.51
N TYR A 398 -17.90 0.00 -29.64
CA TYR A 398 -16.71 0.01 -28.82
C TYR A 398 -16.02 1.36 -29.05
N VAL A 399 -16.26 2.32 -28.16
CA VAL A 399 -15.40 3.48 -28.03
C VAL A 399 -14.14 2.97 -27.34
N PRO A 400 -12.95 3.06 -27.96
CA PRO A 400 -11.73 2.72 -27.27
C PRO A 400 -11.60 3.69 -26.11
N ASP A 401 -11.82 3.21 -24.89
CA ASP A 401 -11.18 3.80 -23.72
C ASP A 401 -9.69 3.75 -24.05
N ASP A 402 -9.03 4.91 -24.06
CA ASP A 402 -7.66 5.10 -24.54
C ASP A 402 -6.60 4.35 -23.70
N GLY A 403 -7.05 3.42 -22.86
CA GLY A 403 -6.30 2.34 -22.24
C GLY A 403 -5.38 2.83 -21.14
N ASN A 404 -5.57 4.07 -20.70
CA ASN A 404 -4.60 4.76 -19.88
C ASN A 404 -5.29 5.51 -18.73
N CYS A 405 -5.78 4.73 -17.77
CA CYS A 405 -6.21 5.23 -16.46
C CYS A 405 -5.11 6.06 -15.77
N MET A 406 -3.83 5.79 -16.09
CA MET A 406 -2.72 6.67 -15.75
C MET A 406 -2.57 7.76 -16.80
N HIS A 407 -3.36 8.82 -16.67
CA HIS A 407 -3.53 9.93 -17.63
C HIS A 407 -2.28 10.73 -18.06
N ASP A 408 -1.07 10.32 -17.67
CA ASP A 408 0.18 11.04 -17.96
C ASP A 408 1.23 10.22 -18.75
N SER A 409 1.08 8.91 -18.90
CA SER A 409 2.15 8.06 -19.46
C SER A 409 2.35 8.19 -20.98
N ARG A 410 1.48 8.90 -21.72
CA ARG A 410 1.65 9.15 -23.18
C ARG A 410 2.16 10.53 -23.56
N ARG A 411 1.92 11.60 -22.79
CA ARG A 411 2.30 12.96 -23.23
C ARG A 411 3.82 13.20 -23.30
N ARG A 412 4.63 12.38 -22.62
CA ARG A 412 6.10 12.51 -22.63
C ARG A 412 6.84 11.60 -23.62
N ASN A 413 6.22 10.53 -24.12
CA ASN A 413 6.89 9.60 -25.06
C ASN A 413 6.96 10.12 -26.50
N LEU A 414 6.23 11.18 -26.86
CA LEU A 414 6.31 11.83 -28.17
C LEU A 414 7.29 13.02 -28.21
N ALA A 415 7.83 13.45 -27.07
CA ALA A 415 8.72 14.62 -26.97
C ALA A 415 10.22 14.26 -26.99
N ASN A 416 10.58 12.98 -26.85
CA ASN A 416 11.96 12.52 -26.84
C ASN A 416 12.27 11.66 -28.08
N ASP A 417 12.28 12.30 -29.26
CA ASP A 417 13.04 11.79 -30.40
C ASP A 417 14.51 12.18 -30.19
N PRO A 418 15.44 11.22 -29.98
CA PRO A 418 16.85 11.49 -29.75
C PRO A 418 17.59 12.05 -30.97
N SER A 419 16.94 12.20 -32.13
CA SER A 419 17.58 12.59 -33.38
C SER A 419 17.85 14.11 -33.54
N LYS A 420 17.48 14.96 -32.57
CA LYS A 420 17.56 16.43 -32.72
C LYS A 420 18.26 17.24 -31.61
N LEU A 421 19.09 16.63 -30.76
CA LEU A 421 19.88 17.38 -29.77
C LEU A 421 21.40 17.17 -29.98
N ARG A 422 21.97 17.99 -30.87
CA ARG A 422 23.40 18.34 -30.86
C ARG A 422 23.52 19.67 -30.14
N PHE A 423 24.17 19.72 -28.98
CA PHE A 423 24.96 20.87 -28.56
C PHE A 423 25.99 20.46 -27.49
N ASP A 424 27.16 21.07 -27.64
CA ASP A 424 28.45 20.78 -27.03
C ASP A 424 28.69 21.49 -25.68
N ARG A 425 29.73 21.00 -24.99
CA ARG A 425 30.51 21.56 -23.85
C ARG A 425 29.90 21.45 -22.45
N ALA A 426 30.49 20.65 -21.56
CA ALA A 426 31.78 20.90 -20.88
C ALA A 426 31.78 22.20 -20.09
N ASP A 427 31.46 22.12 -18.79
CA ASP A 427 32.23 22.68 -17.66
C ASP A 427 31.40 22.57 -16.36
N ALA A 428 31.67 21.53 -15.56
CA ALA A 428 31.19 21.45 -14.18
C ALA A 428 32.07 20.50 -13.36
N SER A 429 33.39 20.63 -13.52
CA SER A 429 34.36 19.99 -12.62
C SER A 429 35.17 21.07 -11.92
N LYS A 430 34.65 21.62 -10.82
CA LYS A 430 35.40 22.29 -9.75
C LYS A 430 34.43 22.84 -8.70
N ARG A 431 34.84 22.72 -7.42
CA ARG A 431 34.17 23.10 -6.15
C ARG A 431 33.34 21.94 -5.57
N ILE A 432 33.65 21.33 -4.43
CA ILE A 432 34.48 21.69 -3.27
C ILE A 432 35.03 20.40 -2.63
N ARG A 433 36.34 20.36 -2.40
CA ARG A 433 37.01 19.52 -1.40
C ARG A 433 36.89 20.23 -0.05
N HIS A 434 36.48 19.52 1.00
CA HIS A 434 37.15 19.43 2.32
C HIS A 434 36.15 18.90 3.36
N TYR A 435 36.38 17.68 3.84
CA TYR A 435 36.42 17.29 5.25
C TYR A 435 36.61 15.76 5.29
N ARG A 436 37.89 15.34 5.26
CA ARG A 436 38.34 14.04 5.77
C ARG A 436 39.01 14.31 7.11
N GLY A 437 38.72 13.49 8.12
CA GLY A 437 39.58 13.33 9.29
C GLY A 437 38.83 13.33 10.61
N ALA A 438 38.36 12.16 11.03
CA ALA A 438 38.38 11.77 12.43
C ALA A 438 38.41 10.23 12.49
N GLU A 439 39.53 9.72 13.00
CA GLU A 439 39.83 8.31 13.22
C GLU A 439 38.84 7.70 14.23
N TYR A 440 38.28 6.54 13.91
CA TYR A 440 37.55 5.71 14.86
C TYR A 440 38.48 4.57 15.33
N ARG A 441 38.92 4.63 16.59
CA ARG A 441 39.55 3.49 17.27
C ARG A 441 38.46 2.58 17.85
N PRO A 442 38.50 1.26 17.62
CA PRO A 442 37.54 0.34 18.22
C PRO A 442 37.96 0.05 19.67
N TYR A 443 37.10 0.42 20.63
CA TYR A 443 37.18 -0.14 21.97
C TYR A 443 36.47 -1.50 21.97
N MET A 444 37.28 -2.55 22.13
CA MET A 444 36.81 -3.88 22.54
C MET A 444 36.23 -3.78 23.95
N ILE A 445 34.97 -4.20 24.13
CA ILE A 445 34.46 -4.64 25.43
C ILE A 445 33.76 -5.97 25.22
N ALA A 446 34.24 -6.94 26.01
CA ALA A 446 33.87 -8.34 26.00
C ALA A 446 32.43 -8.58 26.47
N TRP A 447 31.82 -9.61 25.89
CA TRP A 447 30.58 -10.22 26.34
C TRP A 447 30.87 -11.17 27.52
N PRO A 448 29.99 -11.24 28.54
CA PRO A 448 29.79 -12.47 29.28
C PRO A 448 28.66 -13.28 28.63
N THR A 449 29.04 -14.43 28.11
CA THR A 449 28.23 -15.65 28.06
C THR A 449 27.57 -15.92 29.42
N ILE A 450 26.33 -16.44 29.44
CA ILE A 450 25.88 -17.51 30.35
C ILE A 450 24.68 -18.24 29.72
N ASP A 451 24.71 -19.53 30.00
CA ASP A 451 24.04 -20.69 29.43
C ASP A 451 22.52 -20.82 29.61
N VAL A 452 21.93 -21.43 28.56
CA VAL A 452 21.12 -22.66 28.59
C VAL A 452 20.70 -23.19 29.96
N THR A 453 19.40 -23.10 30.24
CA THR A 453 18.50 -24.25 30.49
C THR A 453 17.08 -23.89 30.09
#